data_AF-R5M9Y6-F1
#
_entry.id   AF-R5M9Y6-F1
#
_cell.length_a   1.000
_cell.length_b   1.000
_cell.length_c   1.000
_cell.angle_alpha   90.00
_cell.angle_beta   90.00
_cell.angle_gamma   90.00
#
_symmetry.space_group_name_H-M   'P 1'
#
loop_
_entity.id
_entity.type
_entity.pdbx_description
1 polymer ?
#
loop_
_entity_poly.entity_id
_entity_poly.type
_entity_poly.pdbx_seq_one_letter_code
_entity_poly.pdbx_strand_id
1 'polypeptide(L)'
;MKIEKLNENSLKKYINDMELDYKLNISRGYFGIKKDDKFIFGYDFSTDWIDVSFKKDVDQDTVKETLNFLKNEISPDKSLVVEVVKTRVINIMNKLYETKEATVSKRINNIHGDFVMKEKVVVFKDLKIKYFDIDNNISCNLKEQNMENEEVINYLDKYFTSLKVSVINFIVSSKCLDYIKNLGYEEGIMKYIVD
;
A
#
# COMPACT_ATOMS: atom_id res chain seq x y z
N MET A 1 -13.70 -6.66 -20.94
CA MET A 1 -13.54 -5.47 -20.08
C MET A 1 -13.02 -4.31 -20.93
N LYS A 2 -13.16 -3.07 -20.47
CA LYS A 2 -12.65 -1.88 -21.18
C LYS A 2 -12.07 -0.87 -20.20
N ILE A 3 -10.90 -0.32 -20.53
CA ILE A 3 -10.29 0.79 -19.79
C ILE A 3 -10.90 2.11 -20.28
N GLU A 4 -11.24 2.99 -19.33
CA GLU A 4 -11.74 4.33 -19.59
C GLU A 4 -11.01 5.34 -18.71
N LYS A 5 -10.38 6.35 -19.35
CA LYS A 5 -9.86 7.51 -18.62
C LYS A 5 -11.02 8.29 -18.02
N LEU A 6 -11.03 8.47 -16.71
CA LEU A 6 -12.09 9.20 -16.03
C LEU A 6 -12.01 10.69 -16.36
N ASN A 7 -13.18 11.29 -16.55
CA ASN A 7 -13.38 12.72 -16.73
C ASN A 7 -14.62 13.14 -15.92
N GLU A 8 -14.97 14.43 -15.93
CA GLU A 8 -16.11 14.95 -15.16
C GLU A 8 -17.43 14.21 -15.46
N ASN A 9 -17.65 13.79 -16.72
CA ASN A 9 -18.87 13.10 -17.12
C ASN A 9 -18.91 11.66 -16.61
N SER A 10 -17.78 10.94 -16.71
CA SER A 10 -17.72 9.53 -16.27
C SER A 10 -17.52 9.37 -14.77
N LEU A 11 -17.00 10.39 -14.07
CA LEU A 11 -16.71 10.36 -12.64
C LEU A 11 -17.95 10.08 -11.78
N LYS A 12 -19.09 10.73 -12.09
CA LYS A 12 -20.33 10.50 -11.34
C LYS A 12 -20.78 9.05 -11.43
N LYS A 13 -20.70 8.46 -12.63
CA LYS A 13 -21.04 7.04 -12.83
C LYS A 13 -20.04 6.14 -12.11
N TYR A 14 -18.75 6.43 -12.21
CA TYR A 14 -17.70 5.68 -11.53
C TYR A 14 -17.89 5.66 -10.00
N ILE A 15 -18.11 6.82 -9.37
CA ILE A 15 -18.34 6.92 -7.92
C ILE A 15 -19.57 6.09 -7.51
N ASN A 16 -20.65 6.16 -8.29
CA ASN A 16 -21.87 5.40 -8.01
C ASN A 16 -21.67 3.90 -8.17
N ASP A 17 -21.07 3.45 -9.27
CA ASP A 17 -20.84 2.03 -9.56
C ASP A 17 -19.85 1.40 -8.56
N MET A 18 -18.86 2.17 -8.10
CA MET A 18 -17.82 1.73 -7.15
C MET A 18 -18.21 1.94 -5.68
N GLU A 19 -19.35 2.58 -5.41
CA GLU A 19 -19.86 2.91 -4.08
C GLU A 19 -18.84 3.66 -3.21
N LEU A 20 -18.21 4.69 -3.78
CA LEU A 20 -17.17 5.45 -3.09
C LEU A 20 -17.79 6.57 -2.24
N ASP A 21 -17.34 6.67 -0.99
CA ASP A 21 -17.77 7.66 0.01
C ASP A 21 -16.82 8.88 0.10
N TYR A 22 -15.78 8.93 -0.74
CA TYR A 22 -14.82 10.01 -0.82
C TYR A 22 -14.80 10.68 -2.19
N LYS A 23 -14.37 11.94 -2.23
CA LYS A 23 -14.15 12.67 -3.48
C LYS A 23 -12.84 12.25 -4.12
N LEU A 24 -12.90 11.76 -5.36
CA LEU A 24 -11.72 11.50 -6.17
C LEU A 24 -11.22 12.77 -6.84
N ASN A 25 -9.91 13.02 -6.73
CA ASN A 25 -9.25 14.03 -7.51
C ASN A 25 -8.76 13.44 -8.84
N ILE A 26 -9.59 13.55 -9.89
CA ILE A 26 -9.27 13.02 -11.22
C ILE A 26 -8.19 13.81 -11.97
N SER A 27 -7.69 14.93 -11.42
CA SER A 27 -6.65 15.74 -12.07
C SER A 27 -5.34 14.97 -12.29
N ARG A 28 -5.15 13.84 -11.59
CA ARG A 28 -3.97 12.97 -11.68
C ARG A 28 -4.03 11.93 -12.82
N GLY A 29 -5.08 11.92 -13.63
CA GLY A 29 -5.20 10.94 -14.73
C GLY A 29 -5.61 9.57 -14.21
N TYR A 30 -6.81 9.51 -13.62
CA TYR A 30 -7.40 8.30 -13.08
C TYR A 30 -8.11 7.49 -14.17
N PHE A 31 -8.06 6.16 -14.08
CA PHE A 31 -8.68 5.24 -15.03
C PHE A 31 -9.67 4.32 -14.31
N GLY A 32 -10.76 3.97 -14.99
CA GLY A 32 -11.72 2.97 -14.55
C GLY A 32 -11.77 1.80 -15.53
N ILE A 33 -12.04 0.61 -15.03
CA ILE A 33 -12.28 -0.59 -15.85
C ILE A 33 -13.78 -0.93 -15.78
N LYS A 34 -14.39 -1.06 -16.96
CA LYS A 34 -15.78 -1.48 -17.11
C LYS A 34 -15.91 -2.95 -17.47
N LYS A 35 -16.93 -3.58 -16.88
CA LYS A 35 -17.50 -4.87 -17.28
C LYS A 35 -19.02 -4.69 -17.36
N ASP A 36 -19.62 -5.07 -18.50
CA ASP A 36 -21.06 -4.90 -18.76
C ASP A 36 -21.56 -3.47 -18.51
N ASP A 37 -20.80 -2.49 -19.05
CA ASP A 37 -21.00 -1.04 -18.90
C ASP A 37 -20.96 -0.48 -17.46
N LYS A 38 -20.65 -1.29 -16.45
CA LYS A 38 -20.47 -0.85 -15.06
C LYS A 38 -18.99 -0.81 -14.70
N PHE A 39 -18.58 0.22 -13.97
CA PHE A 39 -17.24 0.26 -13.39
C PHE A 39 -17.10 -0.77 -12.26
N ILE A 40 -16.02 -1.53 -12.27
CA ILE A 40 -15.73 -2.56 -11.26
C ILE A 40 -14.38 -2.36 -10.56
N PHE A 41 -13.56 -1.47 -11.11
CA PHE A 41 -12.20 -1.21 -10.68
C PHE A 41 -11.75 0.17 -11.17
N GLY A 42 -10.82 0.78 -10.44
CA GLY A 42 -10.08 1.92 -10.93
C GLY A 42 -8.63 1.91 -10.46
N TYR A 43 -7.81 2.68 -11.17
CA TYR A 43 -6.40 2.80 -10.88
C TYR A 43 -5.84 4.13 -11.36
N ASP A 44 -4.74 4.54 -10.76
CA ASP A 44 -3.86 5.59 -11.23
C ASP A 44 -2.40 5.11 -11.25
N PHE A 45 -1.59 5.83 -12.04
CA PHE A 45 -0.18 5.50 -12.20
C PHE A 45 0.64 6.25 -11.15
N SER A 46 1.49 5.51 -10.45
CA SER A 46 2.69 6.03 -9.80
C SER A 46 3.90 5.85 -10.73
N THR A 47 5.10 6.19 -10.28
CA THR A 47 6.33 6.10 -11.10
C THR A 47 6.58 4.67 -11.58
N ASP A 48 6.50 3.69 -10.67
CA ASP A 48 6.91 2.30 -10.94
C ASP A 48 5.84 1.25 -10.55
N TRP A 49 4.62 1.69 -10.23
CA TRP A 49 3.49 0.83 -9.86
C TRP A 49 2.17 1.52 -10.18
N ILE A 50 1.07 0.78 -10.05
CA ILE A 50 -0.28 1.35 -10.07
C ILE A 50 -0.92 1.26 -8.68
N ASP A 51 -1.65 2.30 -8.30
CA ASP A 51 -2.47 2.30 -7.09
C ASP A 51 -3.88 1.88 -7.49
N VAL A 52 -4.44 0.87 -6.82
CA VAL A 52 -5.71 0.27 -7.27
C VAL A 52 -6.83 0.41 -6.26
N SER A 53 -8.04 0.57 -6.81
CA SER A 53 -9.28 0.68 -6.06
C SER A 53 -10.30 -0.33 -6.57
N PHE A 54 -10.74 -1.21 -5.68
CA PHE A 54 -11.87 -2.10 -5.89
C PHE A 54 -13.10 -1.64 -5.10
N LYS A 55 -14.29 -2.04 -5.56
CA LYS A 55 -15.53 -1.96 -4.75
C LYS A 55 -15.36 -2.71 -3.43
N LYS A 56 -16.12 -2.32 -2.40
CA LYS A 56 -16.00 -2.85 -1.03
C LYS A 56 -16.13 -4.38 -0.98
N ASP A 57 -17.11 -4.94 -1.69
CA ASP A 57 -17.44 -6.37 -1.65
C ASP A 57 -16.98 -7.12 -2.91
N VAL A 58 -15.81 -6.79 -3.43
CA VAL A 58 -15.21 -7.54 -4.53
C VAL A 58 -14.87 -8.99 -4.10
N ASP A 59 -15.09 -9.94 -5.01
CA ASP A 59 -14.71 -11.35 -4.86
C ASP A 59 -13.35 -11.65 -5.53
N GLN A 60 -12.80 -12.81 -5.20
CA GLN A 60 -11.48 -13.24 -5.68
C GLN A 60 -11.40 -13.40 -7.20
N ASP A 61 -12.46 -13.91 -7.83
CA ASP A 61 -12.48 -14.17 -9.27
C ASP A 61 -12.49 -12.85 -10.05
N THR A 62 -13.27 -11.87 -9.60
CA THR A 62 -13.29 -10.51 -10.16
C THR A 62 -11.93 -9.84 -10.02
N VAL A 63 -11.26 -9.96 -8.86
CA VAL A 63 -9.90 -9.42 -8.66
C VAL A 63 -8.93 -10.02 -9.67
N LYS A 64 -8.89 -11.36 -9.75
CA LYS A 64 -7.98 -12.09 -10.64
C LYS A 64 -8.23 -11.77 -12.12
N GLU A 65 -9.49 -11.80 -12.55
CA GLU A 65 -9.88 -11.49 -13.93
C GLU A 65 -9.47 -10.06 -14.30
N THR A 66 -9.73 -9.10 -13.41
CA THR A 66 -9.44 -7.67 -13.64
C THR A 66 -7.94 -7.41 -13.75
N LEU A 67 -7.14 -7.98 -12.84
CA LEU A 67 -5.69 -7.79 -12.83
C LEU A 67 -5.01 -8.50 -14.00
N ASN A 68 -5.48 -9.68 -14.40
CA ASN A 68 -4.99 -10.36 -15.60
C ASN A 68 -5.27 -9.53 -16.87
N PHE A 69 -6.49 -9.00 -16.99
CA PHE A 69 -6.83 -8.08 -18.07
C PHE A 69 -5.91 -6.85 -18.05
N LEU A 70 -5.76 -6.22 -16.88
CA LEU A 70 -4.95 -5.02 -16.76
C LEU A 70 -3.48 -5.28 -17.11
N LYS A 71 -2.88 -6.34 -16.58
CA LYS A 71 -1.50 -6.76 -16.90
C LYS A 71 -1.33 -6.91 -18.41
N ASN A 72 -2.24 -7.59 -19.11
CA ASN A 72 -2.14 -7.79 -20.55
C ASN A 72 -2.27 -6.49 -21.36
N GLU A 73 -3.05 -5.52 -20.87
CA GLU A 73 -3.28 -4.25 -21.56
C GLU A 73 -2.16 -3.24 -21.34
N ILE A 74 -1.61 -3.14 -20.11
CA ILE A 74 -0.66 -2.06 -19.75
C ILE A 74 0.78 -2.54 -19.58
N SER A 75 1.00 -3.83 -19.35
CA SER A 75 2.32 -4.41 -19.10
C SER A 75 2.41 -5.84 -19.65
N PRO A 76 2.15 -6.07 -20.96
CA PRO A 76 2.10 -7.42 -21.53
C PRO A 76 3.42 -8.18 -21.37
N ASP A 77 4.55 -7.47 -21.49
CA ASP A 77 5.90 -8.06 -21.53
C ASP A 77 6.67 -7.95 -20.21
N LYS A 78 6.06 -7.38 -19.16
CA LYS A 78 6.72 -7.13 -17.86
C LYS A 78 5.75 -7.40 -16.72
N SER A 79 6.27 -7.71 -15.54
CA SER A 79 5.48 -7.76 -14.32
C SER A 79 4.78 -6.42 -14.05
N LEU A 80 3.50 -6.48 -13.70
CA LEU A 80 2.75 -5.31 -13.22
C LEU A 80 2.86 -5.24 -11.68
N VAL A 81 3.30 -4.10 -11.15
CA VAL A 81 3.33 -3.87 -9.70
C VAL A 81 2.06 -3.14 -9.27
N VAL A 82 1.35 -3.71 -8.31
CA VAL A 82 0.02 -3.26 -7.87
C VAL A 82 0.04 -2.94 -6.38
N GLU A 83 -0.26 -1.69 -6.01
CA GLU A 83 -0.41 -1.25 -4.62
C GLU A 83 -1.88 -1.31 -4.17
N VAL A 84 -2.11 -1.88 -2.98
CA VAL A 84 -3.43 -2.09 -2.38
C VAL A 84 -3.43 -1.65 -0.92
N VAL A 85 -4.49 -0.94 -0.51
CA VAL A 85 -4.67 -0.44 0.87
C VAL A 85 -5.85 -1.05 1.62
N LYS A 86 -6.77 -1.76 0.94
CA LYS A 86 -7.99 -2.30 1.56
C LYS A 86 -7.75 -3.71 2.11
N THR A 87 -7.98 -3.93 3.40
CA THR A 87 -7.76 -5.22 4.10
C THR A 87 -8.39 -6.42 3.39
N ARG A 88 -9.65 -6.29 2.91
CA ARG A 88 -10.30 -7.39 2.18
C ARG A 88 -9.57 -7.74 0.89
N VAL A 89 -9.14 -6.73 0.13
CA VAL A 89 -8.41 -6.94 -1.13
C VAL A 89 -7.02 -7.48 -0.83
N ILE A 90 -6.32 -6.96 0.19
CA ILE A 90 -5.05 -7.50 0.69
C ILE A 90 -5.17 -9.01 0.99
N ASN A 91 -6.21 -9.43 1.71
CA ASN A 91 -6.45 -10.85 2.02
C ASN A 91 -6.67 -11.73 0.78
N ILE A 92 -7.24 -11.16 -0.29
CA ILE A 92 -7.39 -11.84 -1.59
C ILE A 92 -6.03 -11.90 -2.28
N MET A 93 -5.32 -10.77 -2.36
CA MET A 93 -4.05 -10.63 -3.05
C MET A 93 -2.94 -11.49 -2.43
N ASN A 94 -2.87 -11.58 -1.10
CA ASN A 94 -1.94 -12.45 -0.37
C ASN A 94 -2.08 -13.94 -0.76
N LYS A 95 -3.24 -14.37 -1.25
CA LYS A 95 -3.47 -15.75 -1.73
C LYS A 95 -3.14 -15.94 -3.20
N LEU A 96 -3.14 -14.85 -3.98
CA LEU A 96 -3.07 -14.90 -5.44
C LEU A 96 -1.69 -14.50 -5.98
N TYR A 97 -0.98 -13.60 -5.30
CA TYR A 97 0.17 -12.91 -5.85
C TYR A 97 1.31 -12.82 -4.84
N GLU A 98 2.54 -12.75 -5.35
CA GLU A 98 3.72 -12.51 -4.53
C GLU A 98 3.73 -11.07 -4.01
N THR A 99 4.00 -10.90 -2.71
CA THR A 99 4.19 -9.58 -2.10
C THR A 99 5.61 -9.08 -2.36
N LYS A 100 5.73 -7.96 -3.07
CA LYS A 100 6.99 -7.25 -3.32
C LYS A 100 7.44 -6.40 -2.14
N GLU A 101 6.47 -5.77 -1.48
CA GLU A 101 6.70 -4.77 -0.45
C GLU A 101 5.45 -4.63 0.41
N ALA A 102 5.66 -4.37 1.69
CA ALA A 102 4.61 -4.15 2.66
C ALA A 102 4.97 -2.95 3.52
N THR A 103 4.05 -2.01 3.64
CA THR A 103 4.01 -1.04 4.72
C THR A 103 3.13 -1.63 5.83
N VAL A 104 3.76 -1.96 6.94
CA VAL A 104 3.12 -2.52 8.13
C VAL A 104 3.16 -1.48 9.24
N SER A 105 2.10 -1.44 10.04
CA SER A 105 1.90 -0.39 11.03
C SER A 105 1.59 -0.96 12.41
N LYS A 106 2.09 -0.31 13.45
CA LYS A 106 1.75 -0.61 14.85
C LYS A 106 1.36 0.68 15.54
N ARG A 107 0.15 0.70 16.06
CA ARG A 107 -0.34 1.81 16.89
C ARG A 107 0.26 1.68 18.29
N ILE A 108 0.89 2.76 18.74
CA ILE A 108 1.48 2.87 20.07
C ILE A 108 0.58 3.73 20.95
N ASN A 109 0.23 4.94 20.47
CA ASN A 109 -0.57 5.92 21.20
C ASN A 109 -1.60 6.61 20.29
N ASN A 110 -2.43 7.51 20.86
CA ASN A 110 -3.42 8.33 20.13
C ASN A 110 -3.08 9.84 20.17
N ILE A 111 -1.79 10.19 20.17
CA ILE A 111 -1.34 11.58 20.33
C ILE A 111 -0.97 12.14 18.95
N HIS A 112 -1.81 13.00 18.40
CA HIS A 112 -1.47 13.73 17.18
C HIS A 112 -0.44 14.82 17.50
N GLY A 113 0.54 14.99 16.62
CA GLY A 113 1.55 16.04 16.74
C GLY A 113 1.16 17.26 15.92
N ASP A 114 2.07 18.21 15.84
CA ASP A 114 2.03 19.20 14.77
C ASP A 114 2.58 18.55 13.49
N PHE A 115 2.01 18.92 12.33
CA PHE A 115 2.49 18.42 11.04
C PHE A 115 3.89 18.95 10.75
N VAL A 116 4.89 18.13 11.06
CA VAL A 116 6.31 18.38 10.81
C VAL A 116 6.91 17.08 10.28
N MET A 117 7.49 17.14 9.07
CA MET A 117 8.26 16.03 8.49
C MET A 117 9.75 16.27 8.68
N LYS A 118 10.43 15.38 9.41
CA LYS A 118 11.88 15.44 9.64
C LYS A 118 12.54 14.09 9.41
N GLU A 119 13.57 14.04 8.57
CA GLU A 119 14.49 12.90 8.53
C GLU A 119 15.33 12.89 9.81
N LYS A 120 15.44 11.73 10.44
CA LYS A 120 16.24 11.48 11.64
C LYS A 120 17.09 10.23 11.43
N VAL A 121 18.12 10.08 12.25
CA VAL A 121 19.03 8.93 12.23
C VAL A 121 19.13 8.34 13.62
N VAL A 122 19.07 7.01 13.70
CA VAL A 122 19.43 6.25 14.89
C VAL A 122 20.61 5.33 14.56
N VAL A 123 21.50 5.11 15.52
CA VAL A 123 22.70 4.28 15.35
C VAL A 123 22.56 2.99 16.15
N PHE A 124 22.74 1.85 15.48
CA PHE A 124 22.74 0.52 16.10
C PHE A 124 23.89 -0.31 15.52
N LYS A 125 24.87 -0.70 16.36
CA LYS A 125 26.05 -1.48 15.93
C LYS A 125 26.69 -0.92 14.64
N ASP A 126 27.02 0.36 14.66
CA ASP A 126 27.60 1.12 13.53
C ASP A 126 26.70 1.31 12.30
N LEU A 127 25.50 0.70 12.27
CA LEU A 127 24.50 0.96 11.25
C LEU A 127 23.82 2.31 11.53
N LYS A 128 23.83 3.20 10.53
CA LYS A 128 23.06 4.45 10.55
C LYS A 128 21.72 4.21 9.88
N ILE A 129 20.67 4.13 10.68
CA ILE A 129 19.32 3.84 10.20
C ILE A 129 18.55 5.16 10.12
N LYS A 130 18.09 5.50 8.92
CA LYS A 130 17.25 6.67 8.65
C LYS A 130 15.78 6.36 8.85
N TYR A 131 15.05 7.31 9.42
CA TYR A 131 13.59 7.27 9.52
C TYR A 131 13.01 8.67 9.43
N PHE A 132 11.74 8.77 9.08
CA PHE A 132 10.99 10.02 9.08
C PHE A 132 10.07 10.06 10.30
N ASP A 133 10.08 11.21 10.97
CA ASP A 133 9.07 11.61 11.96
C ASP A 133 8.09 12.54 11.24
N ILE A 134 6.82 12.15 11.18
CA ILE A 134 5.74 12.82 10.44
C ILE A 134 4.50 12.85 11.33
N ASP A 135 4.17 14.02 11.88
CA ASP A 135 2.97 14.20 12.71
C ASP A 135 2.91 13.18 13.87
N ASN A 136 4.03 13.07 14.61
CA ASN A 136 4.21 12.09 15.67
C ASN A 136 4.03 10.62 15.22
N ASN A 137 4.14 10.33 13.93
CA ASN A 137 4.26 8.98 13.39
C ASN A 137 5.68 8.75 12.90
N ILE A 138 6.14 7.52 12.99
CA ILE A 138 7.42 7.12 12.43
C ILE A 138 7.19 6.33 11.14
N SER A 139 8.01 6.60 10.13
CA SER A 139 8.13 5.78 8.93
C SER A 139 9.59 5.43 8.69
N CYS A 140 9.89 4.13 8.61
CA CYS A 140 11.25 3.64 8.39
C CYS A 140 11.25 2.63 7.24
N ASN A 141 11.89 2.99 6.14
CA ASN A 141 12.01 2.10 4.97
C ASN A 141 13.21 1.17 5.15
N LEU A 142 12.98 0.01 5.76
CA LEU A 142 14.04 -0.97 6.03
C LEU A 142 14.46 -1.71 4.77
N LYS A 143 13.52 -1.94 3.85
CA LYS A 143 13.80 -2.58 2.56
C LYS A 143 14.76 -1.74 1.72
N GLU A 144 14.48 -0.45 1.52
CA GLU A 144 15.35 0.45 0.74
C GLU A 144 16.75 0.61 1.37
N GLN A 145 16.82 0.53 2.70
CA GLN A 145 18.08 0.61 3.44
C GLN A 145 18.82 -0.73 3.54
N ASN A 146 18.25 -1.83 3.02
CA ASN A 146 18.77 -3.19 3.18
C ASN A 146 18.99 -3.60 4.66
N MET A 147 18.07 -3.19 5.55
CA MET A 147 18.17 -3.33 7.01
C MET A 147 17.04 -4.18 7.60
N GLU A 148 16.65 -5.22 6.87
CA GLU A 148 15.49 -6.07 7.17
C GLU A 148 15.82 -7.27 8.08
N ASN A 149 16.92 -7.20 8.84
CA ASN A 149 17.28 -8.27 9.75
C ASN A 149 16.50 -8.16 11.07
N GLU A 150 16.24 -9.30 11.68
CA GLU A 150 15.42 -9.42 12.89
C GLU A 150 15.97 -8.61 14.07
N GLU A 151 17.29 -8.53 14.21
CA GLU A 151 17.92 -7.79 15.32
C GLU A 151 17.70 -6.29 15.20
N VAL A 152 17.85 -5.72 14.00
CA VAL A 152 17.57 -4.31 13.72
C VAL A 152 16.10 -4.01 13.96
N ILE A 153 15.18 -4.85 13.45
CA ILE A 153 13.75 -4.63 13.63
C ILE A 153 13.37 -4.67 15.12
N ASN A 154 13.86 -5.65 15.89
CA ASN A 154 13.67 -5.73 17.35
C ASN A 154 14.16 -4.46 18.07
N TYR A 155 15.35 -3.98 17.69
CA TYR A 155 15.91 -2.76 18.28
C TYR A 155 15.04 -1.54 17.97
N LEU A 156 14.65 -1.37 16.71
CA LEU A 156 13.84 -0.25 16.27
C LEU A 156 12.43 -0.27 16.88
N ASP A 157 11.77 -1.43 16.98
CA ASP A 157 10.47 -1.56 17.66
C ASP A 157 10.53 -1.03 19.10
N LYS A 158 11.55 -1.46 19.86
CA LYS A 158 11.78 -0.99 21.24
C LYS A 158 12.12 0.49 21.30
N TYR A 159 13.05 0.94 20.45
CA TYR A 159 13.50 2.34 20.41
C TYR A 159 12.33 3.26 20.07
N PHE A 160 11.60 3.01 18.98
CA PHE A 160 10.47 3.83 18.56
C PHE A 160 9.30 3.78 19.53
N THR A 161 9.02 2.63 20.16
CA THR A 161 8.01 2.54 21.23
C THR A 161 8.38 3.45 22.41
N SER A 162 9.67 3.54 22.77
CA SER A 162 10.14 4.40 23.86
C SER A 162 9.98 5.90 23.58
N LEU A 163 9.90 6.29 22.31
CA LEU A 163 9.67 7.67 21.88
C LEU A 163 8.21 8.13 22.08
N LYS A 164 7.31 7.22 22.47
CA LYS A 164 5.88 7.50 22.71
C LYS A 164 5.17 8.13 21.49
N VAL A 165 5.59 7.73 20.29
CA VAL A 165 4.94 8.12 19.03
C VAL A 165 3.53 7.55 18.92
N SER A 166 2.74 8.02 17.95
CA SER A 166 1.40 7.51 17.68
C SER A 166 1.41 6.20 16.93
N VAL A 167 2.10 6.15 15.78
CA VAL A 167 2.18 4.96 14.93
C VAL A 167 3.62 4.75 14.49
N ILE A 168 4.05 3.50 14.46
CA ILE A 168 5.30 3.08 13.83
C ILE A 168 4.94 2.39 12.52
N ASN A 169 5.52 2.84 11.41
CA ASN A 169 5.40 2.21 10.10
C ASN A 169 6.76 1.66 9.67
N PHE A 170 6.79 0.39 9.29
CA PHE A 170 7.93 -0.22 8.61
C PHE A 170 7.58 -0.53 7.17
N ILE A 171 8.50 -0.24 6.25
CA ILE A 171 8.42 -0.70 4.86
C ILE A 171 9.43 -1.84 4.69
N VAL A 172 8.93 -3.02 4.38
CA VAL A 172 9.67 -4.29 4.36
C VAL A 172 9.27 -5.16 3.18
N SER A 173 10.08 -6.17 2.89
CA SER A 173 9.76 -7.27 1.99
C SER A 173 8.93 -8.34 2.71
N SER A 174 8.33 -9.22 1.90
CA SER A 174 7.45 -10.30 2.36
C SER A 174 8.10 -11.25 3.37
N LYS A 175 9.41 -11.48 3.27
CA LYS A 175 10.17 -12.36 4.17
C LYS A 175 10.12 -11.94 5.65
N CYS A 176 9.79 -10.68 5.93
CA CYS A 176 9.76 -10.14 7.29
C CYS A 176 8.36 -10.17 7.92
N LEU A 177 7.32 -10.49 7.14
CA LEU A 177 5.92 -10.31 7.55
C LEU A 177 5.55 -11.17 8.75
N ASP A 178 5.89 -12.46 8.74
CA ASP A 178 5.57 -13.37 9.85
C ASP A 178 6.17 -12.90 11.16
N TYR A 179 7.43 -12.48 11.11
CA TYR A 179 8.15 -11.99 12.27
C TYR A 179 7.61 -10.63 12.76
N ILE A 180 7.36 -9.68 11.86
CA ILE A 180 6.83 -8.36 12.24
C ILE A 180 5.39 -8.46 12.77
N LYS A 181 4.59 -9.40 12.25
CA LYS A 181 3.26 -9.70 12.80
C LYS A 181 3.33 -10.20 14.24
N ASN A 182 4.35 -11.01 14.59
CA ASN A 182 4.58 -11.44 15.98
C ASN A 182 4.94 -10.28 16.92
N LEU A 183 5.47 -9.16 16.39
CA LEU A 183 5.68 -7.92 17.15
C LEU A 183 4.42 -7.06 17.30
N GLY A 184 3.28 -7.50 16.73
CA GLY A 184 1.99 -6.82 16.82
C GLY A 184 1.78 -5.73 15.77
N TYR A 185 2.47 -5.78 14.63
CA TYR A 185 2.19 -4.91 13.49
C TYR A 185 1.12 -5.52 12.60
N GLU A 186 0.34 -4.66 11.96
CA GLU A 186 -0.72 -5.01 11.01
C GLU A 186 -0.36 -4.57 9.59
N GLU A 187 -0.78 -5.34 8.60
CA GLU A 187 -0.64 -5.01 7.18
C GLU A 187 -1.52 -3.79 6.83
N GLY A 188 -0.90 -2.74 6.28
CA GLY A 188 -1.59 -1.51 5.89
C GLY A 188 -1.64 -1.30 4.38
N ILE A 189 -0.45 -1.19 3.76
CA ILE A 189 -0.30 -0.94 2.32
C ILE A 189 0.60 -2.03 1.76
N MET A 190 0.15 -2.71 0.71
CA MET A 190 0.84 -3.86 0.16
C MET A 190 1.07 -3.67 -1.34
N LYS A 191 2.28 -3.95 -1.82
CA LYS A 191 2.60 -4.00 -3.26
C LYS A 191 2.81 -5.43 -3.69
N TYR A 192 2.11 -5.82 -4.75
CA TYR A 192 2.13 -7.17 -5.32
C TYR A 192 2.73 -7.19 -6.71
N ILE A 193 3.29 -8.33 -7.08
CA ILE A 193 3.75 -8.63 -8.44
C ILE A 193 2.64 -9.42 -9.14
N VAL A 194 2.15 -8.91 -10.27
CA VAL A 194 1.19 -9.57 -11.16
C VAL A 194 1.90 -9.92 -12.46
N ASP A 195 2.08 -11.21 -12.72
CA ASP A 195 2.78 -11.77 -13.88
C ASP A 195 1.83 -12.42 -14.91
#